data_AF-A0A1Q3QUV5-F1
#
_entry.id   AF-A0A1Q3QUV5-F1
#
_cell.length_a   1.000
_cell.length_b   1.000
_cell.length_c   1.000
_cell.angle_alpha   90.00
_cell.angle_beta   90.00
_cell.angle_gamma   90.00
#
_symmetry.space_group_name_H-M   'P 1'
#
loop_
_entity.id
_entity.type
_entity.pdbx_description
1 polymer ?
#
loop_
_entity_poly.entity_id
_entity_poly.type
_entity_poly.pdbx_seq_one_letter_code
_entity_poly.pdbx_strand_id
1 'polypeptide(L)'
;MEPIAVTIASIRPHLVPVDTEVDPADARTQKARGIAALARSFGLSSVPPFRVHRASAVLPEALLGYFARPCPMRPRHGFVDSRVIHNLDKGANLIEETIKADPDAEIVTMPAIDAAHSGVWTPGMLVIGRGHDGATTGTSAWTLPALGELASKKLQSEAGVKEAPYVELLWRPGEKDPHLLVQLRDGPELNCGQDHVPQKVIVARILVAKGDLLDWEDRMRSASIGTIVYHPNGSMASHYAIHAVLNHVPVLISREPALDEVLEPSSSEAPRQPDINDLRAGYTLATQLQVNYVTAAHIMLAGCHHISVWSGRHDTILGLAMGMAYRLTVVAALAEMRHAPDQGRKRKSERSDIYDSFWETTNSAATHSDFEEALEAFHKQTWCRNYGGAKWFFFARWAALMQNALLEKDASEALQVFNQLVHCAHNTGWAFDKFICSETLTITADKPVFSLVRCAPQLYEANRRLVEDLDRLANLFRAERQPVSIPSGAPNYEVTEPERGRERREYMEERRYTHAPAIRRLPGGIRVRSRGMDRSSARRDIPFF
;
A
#
# COMPACT_ATOMS: atom_id res chain seq x y z
N MET A 1 33.44 41.31 -10.75
CA MET A 1 33.54 39.90 -11.17
C MET A 1 32.50 39.13 -10.36
N GLU A 2 31.34 38.88 -10.96
CA GLU A 2 30.29 38.08 -10.33
C GLU A 2 30.65 36.58 -10.47
N PRO A 3 30.38 35.74 -9.45
CA PRO A 3 30.64 34.33 -9.53
C PRO A 3 29.63 33.68 -10.49
N ILE A 4 30.14 33.06 -11.54
CA ILE A 4 29.35 32.24 -12.47
C ILE A 4 28.84 31.03 -11.67
N ALA A 5 27.58 31.09 -11.27
CA ALA A 5 26.85 29.92 -10.81
C ALA A 5 26.67 28.97 -12.01
N VAL A 6 27.52 27.95 -12.10
CA VAL A 6 27.34 26.86 -13.06
C VAL A 6 26.16 26.02 -12.58
N THR A 7 24.99 26.29 -13.16
CA THR A 7 23.78 25.50 -12.93
C THR A 7 23.99 24.09 -13.50
N ILE A 8 24.30 23.12 -12.63
CA ILE A 8 24.32 21.68 -12.94
C ILE A 8 22.87 21.19 -13.12
N ALA A 9 22.17 21.70 -14.13
CA ALA A 9 20.76 21.35 -14.41
C ALA A 9 20.54 20.72 -15.79
N SER A 10 21.57 20.49 -16.61
CA SER A 10 21.36 19.93 -17.96
C SER A 10 22.19 18.70 -18.35
N ILE A 11 23.08 18.19 -17.49
CA ILE A 11 23.67 16.87 -17.72
C ILE A 11 22.71 15.83 -17.14
N ARG A 12 21.62 15.54 -17.87
CA ARG A 12 21.02 14.21 -17.76
C ARG A 12 22.03 13.28 -18.42
N PRO A 13 22.76 12.42 -17.70
CA PRO A 13 23.56 11.41 -18.36
C PRO A 13 22.60 10.65 -19.26
N HIS A 14 22.84 10.68 -20.57
CA HIS A 14 22.28 9.68 -21.45
C HIS A 14 22.71 8.35 -20.84
N LEU A 15 21.76 7.63 -20.25
CA LEU A 15 21.94 6.30 -19.69
C LEU A 15 22.29 5.39 -20.87
N VAL A 16 23.55 5.44 -21.30
CA VAL A 16 24.12 4.40 -22.13
C VAL A 16 24.15 3.17 -21.23
N PRO A 17 23.53 2.04 -21.62
CA PRO A 17 23.71 0.80 -20.91
C PRO A 17 25.19 0.43 -21.02
N VAL A 18 25.97 0.72 -19.98
CA VAL A 18 27.38 0.33 -19.91
C VAL A 18 27.41 -1.09 -19.36
N ASP A 19 27.86 -2.05 -20.16
CA ASP A 19 28.03 -3.47 -19.82
C ASP A 19 29.11 -3.70 -18.75
N THR A 20 28.82 -3.35 -17.50
CA THR A 20 29.55 -3.84 -16.33
C THR A 20 28.52 -4.37 -15.33
N GLU A 21 27.93 -5.49 -15.74
CA GLU A 21 26.91 -6.27 -15.04
C GLU A 21 27.60 -7.38 -14.24
N VAL A 22 27.74 -7.21 -12.93
CA VAL A 22 27.74 -8.39 -12.07
C VAL A 22 26.32 -8.94 -12.17
N ASP A 23 26.18 -10.16 -12.70
CA ASP A 23 24.88 -10.84 -12.77
C ASP A 23 24.26 -10.77 -11.37
N PRO A 24 22.99 -10.35 -11.22
CA PRO A 24 22.29 -10.43 -9.94
C PRO A 24 22.38 -11.81 -9.25
N ALA A 25 22.76 -12.88 -9.97
CA ALA A 25 23.13 -14.19 -9.46
C ALA A 25 24.45 -14.24 -8.66
N ASP A 26 25.39 -13.33 -8.91
CA ASP A 26 26.72 -13.26 -8.30
C ASP A 26 26.77 -12.41 -7.01
N ALA A 27 25.65 -11.79 -6.62
CA ALA A 27 25.54 -11.02 -5.38
C ALA A 27 25.85 -11.89 -4.15
N ARG A 28 26.86 -11.52 -3.35
CA ARG A 28 27.29 -12.31 -2.18
C ARG A 28 26.63 -11.84 -0.89
N THR A 29 26.41 -10.53 -0.77
CA THR A 29 25.88 -9.89 0.43
C THR A 29 24.35 -9.99 0.48
N GLN A 30 23.78 -10.10 1.68
CA GLN A 30 22.33 -10.28 1.85
C GLN A 30 21.54 -9.12 1.21
N LYS A 31 21.99 -7.87 1.41
CA LYS A 31 21.33 -6.68 0.85
C LYS A 31 21.29 -6.71 -0.68
N ALA A 32 22.40 -7.02 -1.35
CA ALA A 32 22.46 -7.13 -2.80
C ALA A 32 21.60 -8.29 -3.32
N ARG A 33 21.65 -9.46 -2.66
CA ARG A 33 20.79 -10.61 -2.96
C ARG A 33 19.30 -10.29 -2.82
N GLY A 34 18.93 -9.50 -1.82
CA GLY A 34 17.55 -9.06 -1.61
C GLY A 34 17.02 -8.20 -2.75
N ILE A 35 17.81 -7.23 -3.22
CA ILE A 35 17.46 -6.39 -4.38
C ILE A 35 17.34 -7.25 -5.64
N ALA A 36 18.28 -8.18 -5.86
CA ALA A 36 18.23 -9.13 -6.97
C ALA A 36 16.97 -10.01 -6.94
N ALA A 37 16.61 -10.54 -5.76
CA ALA A 37 15.44 -11.38 -5.60
C ALA A 37 14.12 -10.61 -5.83
N LEU A 38 14.06 -9.34 -5.38
CA LEU A 38 12.95 -8.44 -5.70
C LEU A 38 12.83 -8.24 -7.22
N ALA A 39 13.92 -7.90 -7.90
CA ALA A 39 13.91 -7.64 -9.34
C ALA A 39 13.46 -8.86 -10.15
N ARG A 40 13.87 -10.08 -9.75
CA ARG A 40 13.40 -11.32 -10.38
C ARG A 40 11.92 -11.59 -10.12
N SER A 41 11.41 -11.24 -8.94
CA SER A 41 10.02 -11.55 -8.54
C SER A 41 9.00 -10.54 -9.07
N PHE A 42 9.37 -9.26 -9.16
CA PHE A 42 8.46 -8.15 -9.50
C PHE A 42 8.81 -7.44 -10.81
N GLY A 43 9.97 -7.75 -11.41
CA GLY A 43 10.46 -7.10 -12.62
C GLY A 43 11.07 -5.71 -12.39
N LEU A 44 11.77 -5.22 -13.41
CA LEU A 44 12.48 -3.92 -13.38
C LEU A 44 11.55 -2.69 -13.46
N SER A 45 10.24 -2.89 -13.66
CA SER A 45 9.26 -1.81 -13.53
C SER A 45 8.97 -1.45 -12.08
N SER A 46 9.14 -2.42 -11.16
CA SER A 46 8.88 -2.25 -9.73
C SER A 46 10.16 -2.10 -8.90
N VAL A 47 11.31 -2.46 -9.47
CA VAL A 47 12.63 -2.38 -8.82
C VAL A 47 13.55 -1.52 -9.69
N PRO A 48 14.17 -0.46 -9.14
CA PRO A 48 15.08 0.38 -9.91
C PRO A 48 16.22 -0.45 -10.51
N PRO A 49 16.71 -0.13 -11.71
CA PRO A 49 17.93 -0.71 -12.24
C PRO A 49 19.07 -0.55 -11.23
N PHE A 50 19.89 -1.58 -11.06
CA PHE A 50 20.98 -1.55 -10.10
C PHE A 50 22.20 -2.31 -10.61
N ARG A 51 23.35 -2.04 -10.00
CA ARG A 51 24.60 -2.78 -10.21
C ARG A 51 25.21 -3.14 -8.87
N VAL A 52 25.90 -4.26 -8.81
CA VAL A 52 26.63 -4.71 -7.62
C VAL A 52 28.11 -4.62 -7.91
N HIS A 53 28.87 -3.98 -7.03
CA HIS A 53 30.32 -3.84 -7.14
C HIS A 53 30.98 -4.44 -5.91
N ARG A 54 32.16 -5.06 -6.06
CA ARG A 54 33.00 -5.38 -4.89
C ARG A 54 33.63 -4.09 -4.38
N ALA A 55 33.51 -3.79 -3.09
CA ALA A 55 34.04 -2.55 -2.53
C ALA A 55 35.55 -2.39 -2.78
N SER A 56 36.31 -3.49 -2.68
CA SER A 56 37.76 -3.52 -2.91
C SER A 56 38.22 -3.34 -4.36
N ALA A 57 37.30 -3.41 -5.33
CA ALA A 57 37.62 -3.34 -6.76
C ALA A 57 36.91 -2.21 -7.51
N VAL A 58 35.95 -1.52 -6.87
CA VAL A 58 35.18 -0.46 -7.51
C VAL A 58 35.98 0.85 -7.52
N LEU A 59 35.92 1.55 -8.65
CA LEU A 59 36.51 2.87 -8.79
C LEU A 59 35.46 3.96 -8.44
N PRO A 60 35.85 5.10 -7.85
CA PRO A 60 34.92 6.19 -7.51
C PRO A 60 34.05 6.67 -8.68
N GLU A 61 34.58 6.65 -9.91
CA GLU A 61 33.88 7.04 -11.14
C GLU A 61 32.63 6.18 -11.39
N ALA A 62 32.66 4.90 -11.00
CA ALA A 62 31.53 3.99 -11.18
C ALA A 62 30.35 4.33 -10.26
N LEU A 63 30.58 5.11 -9.19
CA LEU A 63 29.55 5.52 -8.25
C LEU A 63 28.96 6.90 -8.60
N LEU A 64 29.65 7.71 -9.40
CA LEU A 64 29.31 9.10 -9.66
C LEU A 64 27.91 9.25 -10.29
N GLY A 65 27.07 10.07 -9.67
CA GLY A 65 25.69 10.33 -10.09
C GLY A 65 24.66 9.30 -9.61
N TYR A 66 25.10 8.24 -8.94
CA TYR A 66 24.22 7.18 -8.44
C TYR A 66 24.00 7.28 -6.92
N PHE A 67 22.89 6.71 -6.46
CA PHE A 67 22.69 6.37 -5.06
C PHE A 67 23.44 5.09 -4.76
N ALA A 68 24.51 5.20 -3.96
CA ALA A 68 25.38 4.10 -3.60
C ALA A 68 25.03 3.56 -2.21
N ARG A 69 24.87 2.24 -2.11
CA ARG A 69 24.42 1.50 -0.92
C ARG A 69 25.49 0.48 -0.51
N PRO A 70 26.24 0.76 0.56
CA PRO A 70 27.15 -0.22 1.15
C PRO A 70 26.40 -1.47 1.66
N CYS A 71 26.93 -2.63 1.33
CA CYS A 71 26.36 -3.94 1.60
C CYS A 71 27.41 -4.80 2.33
N PRO A 72 27.40 -4.88 3.66
CA PRO A 72 28.33 -5.74 4.40
C PRO A 72 28.00 -7.22 4.18
N MET A 73 29.01 -8.09 4.33
CA MET A 73 28.87 -9.55 4.26
C MET A 73 27.98 -10.07 5.38
N ARG A 74 28.14 -9.51 6.58
CA ARG A 74 27.23 -9.75 7.70
C ARG A 74 26.09 -8.72 7.67
N PRO A 75 24.82 -9.14 7.58
CA PRO A 75 23.68 -8.21 7.63
C PRO A 75 23.73 -7.30 8.87
N ARG A 76 23.57 -5.99 8.68
CA ARG A 76 23.57 -4.96 9.73
C ARG A 76 22.52 -3.88 9.44
N HIS A 77 21.86 -3.39 10.49
CA HIS A 77 20.83 -2.34 10.41
C HIS A 77 21.38 -0.94 10.65
N GLY A 78 22.21 -0.46 9.73
CA GLY A 78 22.95 0.78 9.95
C GLY A 78 24.41 0.43 9.91
N PHE A 79 25.00 0.63 8.74
CA PHE A 79 26.39 0.33 8.45
C PHE A 79 27.03 1.66 8.04
N VAL A 80 27.61 1.73 6.84
CA VAL A 80 27.99 2.98 6.20
C VAL A 80 26.77 3.58 5.50
N ASP A 81 26.55 4.88 5.67
CA ASP A 81 25.38 5.58 5.14
C ASP A 81 25.30 5.51 3.62
N SER A 82 24.11 5.14 3.13
CA SER A 82 23.79 5.16 1.71
C SER A 82 23.53 6.59 1.26
N ARG A 83 24.15 7.01 0.15
CA ARG A 83 24.09 8.41 -0.29
C ARG A 83 24.27 8.56 -1.79
N VAL A 84 23.83 9.69 -2.33
CA VAL A 84 24.11 10.05 -3.74
C VAL A 84 25.54 10.56 -3.85
N ILE A 85 26.30 9.99 -4.79
CA ILE A 85 27.69 10.40 -5.03
C ILE A 85 27.72 11.53 -6.04
N HIS A 86 28.00 12.74 -5.56
CA HIS A 86 28.03 13.94 -6.40
C HIS A 86 29.40 14.26 -7.00
N ASN A 87 30.47 13.69 -6.45
CA ASN A 87 31.84 13.90 -6.90
C ASN A 87 32.73 12.70 -6.54
N LEU A 88 33.94 12.66 -7.11
CA LEU A 88 34.88 11.54 -6.93
C LEU A 88 35.34 11.39 -5.48
N ASP A 89 35.58 12.49 -4.76
CA ASP A 89 36.02 12.45 -3.36
C ASP A 89 34.98 11.75 -2.46
N LYS A 90 33.69 12.07 -2.63
CA LYS A 90 32.61 11.35 -1.91
C LYS A 90 32.55 9.88 -2.27
N GLY A 91 32.83 9.53 -3.52
CA GLY A 91 32.91 8.13 -3.98
C GLY A 91 34.08 7.40 -3.31
N ALA A 92 35.28 7.99 -3.32
CA ALA A 92 36.47 7.45 -2.69
C ALA A 92 36.27 7.27 -1.18
N ASN A 93 35.72 8.28 -0.49
CA ASN A 93 35.42 8.21 0.94
C ASN A 93 34.42 7.09 1.26
N LEU A 94 33.35 6.94 0.49
CA LEU A 94 32.38 5.86 0.70
C LEU A 94 33.03 4.48 0.56
N ILE A 95 33.89 4.30 -0.45
CA ILE A 95 34.63 3.06 -0.69
C ILE A 95 35.56 2.77 0.49
N GLU A 96 36.35 3.76 0.94
CA GLU A 96 37.25 3.63 2.09
C GLU A 96 36.50 3.27 3.37
N GLU A 97 35.42 4.01 3.70
CA GLU A 97 34.55 3.72 4.85
C GLU A 97 34.00 2.28 4.80
N THR A 98 33.55 1.86 3.62
CA THR A 98 32.98 0.53 3.38
C THR A 98 34.02 -0.57 3.59
N ILE A 99 35.20 -0.46 2.96
CA ILE A 99 36.31 -1.43 3.08
C ILE A 99 36.82 -1.48 4.53
N LYS A 100 36.98 -0.32 5.16
CA LYS A 100 37.45 -0.23 6.56
C LYS A 100 36.51 -0.97 7.50
N ALA A 101 35.20 -0.85 7.28
CA ALA A 101 34.20 -1.48 8.13
C ALA A 101 33.94 -2.96 7.78
N ASP A 102 34.09 -3.36 6.51
CA ASP A 102 34.03 -4.75 6.04
C ASP A 102 34.79 -4.89 4.69
N PRO A 103 36.01 -5.47 4.67
CA PRO A 103 36.84 -5.57 3.46
C PRO A 103 36.23 -6.39 2.31
N ASP A 104 35.29 -7.29 2.63
CA ASP A 104 34.64 -8.17 1.66
C ASP A 104 33.27 -7.63 1.19
N ALA A 105 32.87 -6.46 1.69
CA ALA A 105 31.61 -5.82 1.36
C ALA A 105 31.42 -5.55 -0.15
N GLU A 106 30.17 -5.37 -0.50
CA GLU A 106 29.74 -4.93 -1.82
C GLU A 106 29.17 -3.51 -1.74
N ILE A 107 29.11 -2.82 -2.87
CA ILE A 107 28.41 -1.54 -3.02
C ILE A 107 27.39 -1.73 -4.13
N VAL A 108 26.12 -1.46 -3.83
CA VAL A 108 25.06 -1.44 -4.83
C VAL A 108 24.84 -0.01 -5.30
N THR A 109 24.89 0.23 -6.61
CA THR A 109 24.52 1.53 -7.19
C THR A 109 23.17 1.44 -7.89
N MET A 110 22.31 2.43 -7.67
CA MET A 110 21.02 2.59 -8.35
C MET A 110 20.76 4.06 -8.67
N PRO A 111 19.86 4.39 -9.62
CA PRO A 111 19.47 5.78 -9.85
C PRO A 111 19.00 6.45 -8.56
N ALA A 112 19.37 7.72 -8.38
CA ALA A 112 18.75 8.53 -7.33
C ALA A 112 17.26 8.71 -7.66
N ILE A 113 16.40 8.44 -6.69
CA ILE A 113 14.95 8.50 -6.84
C ILE A 113 14.45 9.72 -6.07
N ASP A 114 13.78 10.61 -6.78
CA ASP A 114 13.04 11.70 -6.16
C ASP A 114 11.72 11.15 -5.59
N ALA A 115 11.73 10.82 -4.30
CA ALA A 115 10.62 10.20 -3.61
C ALA A 115 9.92 11.21 -2.71
N ALA A 116 8.60 11.32 -2.83
CA ALA A 116 7.78 12.12 -1.93
C ALA A 116 7.66 11.45 -0.54
N HIS A 117 7.64 10.12 -0.53
CA HIS A 117 7.54 9.30 0.68
C HIS A 117 8.44 8.07 0.57
N SER A 118 8.83 7.56 1.73
CA SER A 118 9.56 6.32 1.92
C SER A 118 8.81 5.43 2.89
N GLY A 119 9.04 4.12 2.78
CA GLY A 119 8.35 3.16 3.63
C GLY A 119 9.19 1.95 3.96
N VAL A 120 8.84 1.31 5.07
CA VAL A 120 9.40 0.03 5.47
C VAL A 120 8.25 -0.87 5.84
N TRP A 121 8.05 -1.92 5.04
CA TRP A 121 7.15 -3.01 5.40
C TRP A 121 7.92 -4.12 6.08
N THR A 122 7.36 -4.65 7.15
CA THR A 122 7.77 -5.90 7.80
C THR A 122 6.50 -6.60 8.33
N PRO A 123 6.50 -7.92 8.60
CA PRO A 123 5.29 -8.61 9.05
C PRO A 123 4.62 -7.87 10.22
N GLY A 124 3.33 -7.56 10.06
CA GLY A 124 2.54 -6.88 11.07
C GLY A 124 2.51 -5.35 11.00
N MET A 125 3.40 -4.69 10.24
CA MET A 125 3.39 -3.22 10.12
C MET A 125 3.92 -2.65 8.80
N LEU A 126 3.42 -1.47 8.44
CA LEU A 126 3.99 -0.60 7.43
C LEU A 126 4.33 0.75 8.09
N VAL A 127 5.60 1.12 8.05
CA VAL A 127 6.07 2.45 8.45
C VAL A 127 6.16 3.32 7.22
N ILE A 128 5.63 4.54 7.29
CA ILE A 128 5.62 5.52 6.20
C ILE A 128 6.24 6.82 6.72
N GLY A 129 7.13 7.43 5.95
CA GLY A 129 7.71 8.74 6.25
C GLY A 129 7.88 9.57 4.99
N ARG A 130 8.17 10.87 5.14
CA ARG A 130 8.41 11.76 4.00
C ARG A 130 9.80 11.57 3.40
N GLY A 131 9.97 11.99 2.15
CA GLY A 131 11.26 11.95 1.45
C GLY A 131 11.73 10.52 1.19
N HIS A 132 13.05 10.35 1.01
CA HIS A 132 13.65 9.07 0.66
C HIS A 132 14.00 8.18 1.86
N ASP A 133 14.01 8.71 3.08
CA ASP A 133 14.48 8.01 4.28
C ASP A 133 13.67 8.32 5.56
N GLY A 134 12.57 9.08 5.49
CA GLY A 134 11.76 9.41 6.66
C GLY A 134 11.30 8.17 7.45
N ALA A 135 10.96 7.07 6.77
CA ALA A 135 10.57 5.83 7.43
C ALA A 135 11.73 5.12 8.16
N THR A 136 12.94 5.12 7.57
CA THR A 136 14.12 4.41 8.10
C THR A 136 14.85 5.22 9.16
N THR A 137 14.88 6.55 9.03
CA THR A 137 15.42 7.48 10.03
C THR A 137 14.47 7.67 11.21
N GLY A 138 13.18 7.38 11.03
CA GLY A 138 12.15 7.65 12.04
C GLY A 138 11.89 9.15 12.19
N THR A 139 12.04 9.95 11.12
CA THR A 139 11.73 11.38 11.17
C THR A 139 10.34 11.62 10.56
N SER A 140 9.37 11.99 11.40
CA SER A 140 7.95 12.08 11.00
C SER A 140 7.41 10.74 10.49
N ALA A 141 7.82 9.63 11.09
CA ALA A 141 7.34 8.33 10.69
C ALA A 141 5.94 8.07 11.27
N TRP A 142 5.07 7.46 10.46
CA TRP A 142 3.78 6.97 10.90
C TRP A 142 3.75 5.45 10.71
N THR A 143 3.38 4.74 11.77
CA THR A 143 3.30 3.28 11.77
C THR A 143 1.85 2.85 11.69
N LEU A 144 1.54 2.03 10.69
CA LEU A 144 0.24 1.39 10.52
C LEU A 144 0.38 -0.13 10.68
N PRO A 145 -0.45 -0.80 11.49
CA PRO A 145 -0.55 -2.25 11.47
C PRO A 145 -0.90 -2.75 10.06
N ALA A 146 -0.22 -3.80 9.60
CA ALA A 146 -0.37 -4.34 8.25
C ALA A 146 -0.60 -5.85 8.29
N LEU A 147 -1.58 -6.33 7.52
CA LEU A 147 -1.89 -7.74 7.34
C LEU A 147 -1.39 -8.24 5.98
N GLY A 148 -1.08 -9.53 5.91
CA GLY A 148 -0.58 -10.18 4.69
C GLY A 148 0.92 -10.06 4.49
N GLU A 149 1.41 -10.74 3.45
CA GLU A 149 2.84 -10.87 3.15
C GLU A 149 3.19 -10.16 1.84
N LEU A 150 4.09 -9.17 1.89
CA LEU A 150 4.65 -8.54 0.69
C LEU A 150 5.81 -9.38 0.13
N ALA A 151 6.58 -10.04 1.00
CA ALA A 151 7.67 -10.93 0.62
C ALA A 151 7.29 -12.40 0.84
N SER A 152 7.05 -13.15 -0.25
CA SER A 152 6.77 -14.59 -0.16
C SER A 152 7.94 -15.38 0.44
N LYS A 153 7.68 -16.56 1.02
CA LYS A 153 8.74 -17.46 1.54
C LYS A 153 9.85 -17.76 0.53
N LYS A 154 9.50 -17.95 -0.75
CA LYS A 154 10.49 -18.15 -1.83
C LYS A 154 11.39 -16.93 -1.98
N LEU A 155 10.80 -15.74 -2.06
CA LEU A 155 11.52 -14.47 -2.16
C LEU A 155 12.44 -14.25 -0.93
N GLN A 156 11.95 -14.53 0.28
CA GLN A 156 12.74 -14.46 1.52
C GLN A 156 13.97 -15.38 1.46
N SER A 157 13.77 -16.64 1.07
CA SER A 157 14.86 -17.61 0.92
C SER A 157 15.90 -17.18 -0.11
N GLU A 158 15.47 -16.67 -1.27
CA GLU A 158 16.38 -16.17 -2.31
C GLU A 158 17.18 -14.96 -1.82
N ALA A 159 16.53 -14.05 -1.09
CA ALA A 159 17.13 -12.87 -0.48
C ALA A 159 18.05 -13.18 0.72
N GLY A 160 18.03 -14.41 1.23
CA GLY A 160 18.78 -14.80 2.43
C GLY A 160 18.23 -14.18 3.72
N VAL A 161 16.93 -13.92 3.78
CA VAL A 161 16.20 -13.54 5.01
C VAL A 161 16.06 -14.78 5.90
N LYS A 162 16.38 -14.64 7.18
CA LYS A 162 16.40 -15.71 8.18
C LYS A 162 15.34 -15.54 9.26
N GLU A 163 15.10 -14.30 9.69
CA GLU A 163 14.16 -13.98 10.77
C GLU A 163 12.92 -13.29 10.20
N ALA A 164 12.94 -11.97 10.01
CA ALA A 164 11.83 -11.23 9.43
C ALA A 164 12.26 -10.43 8.19
N PRO A 165 11.43 -10.40 7.12
CA PRO A 165 11.70 -9.56 5.96
C PRO A 165 11.40 -8.09 6.24
N TYR A 166 12.30 -7.23 5.78
CA TYR A 166 12.12 -5.78 5.74
C TYR A 166 12.22 -5.31 4.29
N VAL A 167 11.09 -4.92 3.72
CA VAL A 167 11.01 -4.37 2.36
C VAL A 167 10.99 -2.85 2.45
N GLU A 168 11.99 -2.19 1.89
CA GLU A 168 12.02 -0.73 1.75
C GLU A 168 11.32 -0.32 0.45
N LEU A 169 10.47 0.70 0.56
CA LEU A 169 9.66 1.26 -0.52
C LEU A 169 9.95 2.75 -0.69
N LEU A 170 9.88 3.23 -1.93
CA LEU A 170 9.89 4.66 -2.25
C LEU A 170 8.69 4.99 -3.13
N TRP A 171 7.98 6.08 -2.84
CA TRP A 171 6.86 6.55 -3.66
C TRP A 171 7.22 7.82 -4.44
N ARG A 172 7.15 7.74 -5.76
CA ARG A 172 7.36 8.87 -6.67
C ARG A 172 6.10 9.73 -6.79
N PRO A 173 6.23 11.07 -6.79
CA PRO A 173 5.09 11.96 -6.94
C PRO A 173 4.50 11.86 -8.37
N GLY A 174 3.17 11.85 -8.47
CA GLY A 174 2.46 11.99 -9.75
C GLY A 174 2.47 10.75 -10.67
N GLU A 175 3.05 9.63 -10.26
CA GLU A 175 3.11 8.41 -11.08
C GLU A 175 1.94 7.45 -10.81
N LYS A 176 1.51 6.72 -11.86
CA LYS A 176 0.39 5.77 -11.80
C LYS A 176 0.71 4.55 -10.93
N ASP A 177 1.94 4.04 -11.03
CA ASP A 177 2.50 3.00 -10.16
C ASP A 177 3.59 3.65 -9.30
N PRO A 178 3.21 4.30 -8.19
CA PRO A 178 4.11 5.24 -7.54
C PRO A 178 5.23 4.55 -6.77
N HIS A 179 5.05 3.29 -6.34
CA HIS A 179 5.99 2.65 -5.44
C HIS A 179 7.06 1.83 -6.15
N LEU A 180 8.29 1.99 -5.68
CA LEU A 180 9.45 1.20 -6.06
C LEU A 180 9.92 0.40 -4.85
N LEU A 181 10.24 -0.87 -5.05
CA LEU A 181 10.84 -1.75 -4.05
C LEU A 181 12.36 -1.60 -4.18
N VAL A 182 13.01 -1.01 -3.18
CA VAL A 182 14.42 -0.60 -3.28
C VAL A 182 15.37 -1.46 -2.46
N GLN A 183 14.85 -2.24 -1.52
CA GLN A 183 15.65 -3.16 -0.70
C GLN A 183 14.76 -4.23 -0.07
N LEU A 184 15.27 -5.46 0.03
CA LEU A 184 14.75 -6.49 0.92
C LEU A 184 15.89 -6.95 1.81
N ARG A 185 15.73 -6.80 3.13
CA ARG A 185 16.74 -7.24 4.12
C ARG A 185 16.15 -8.15 5.20
N ASP A 186 17.05 -8.87 5.85
CA ASP A 186 16.78 -9.57 7.09
C ASP A 186 16.74 -8.59 8.27
N GLY A 187 16.02 -8.92 9.34
CA GLY A 187 15.98 -8.18 10.59
C GLY A 187 15.15 -8.87 11.67
N PRO A 188 15.12 -8.32 12.90
CA PRO A 188 14.42 -8.95 14.01
C PRO A 188 12.90 -8.95 13.80
N GLU A 189 12.19 -9.91 14.40
CA GLU A 189 10.74 -9.78 14.53
C GLU A 189 10.38 -8.59 15.44
N LEU A 190 9.38 -7.81 15.03
CA LEU A 190 8.89 -6.68 15.81
C LEU A 190 7.51 -6.97 16.38
N ASN A 191 7.28 -6.51 17.61
CA ASN A 191 5.92 -6.39 18.11
C ASN A 191 5.19 -5.29 17.34
N CYS A 192 3.92 -5.49 17.00
CA CYS A 192 3.10 -4.51 16.26
C CYS A 192 2.68 -3.28 17.10
N GLY A 193 3.30 -3.09 18.27
CA GLY A 193 3.03 -1.98 19.17
C GLY A 193 3.88 -0.76 18.84
N GLN A 194 3.51 0.39 19.40
CA GLN A 194 4.30 1.61 19.29
C GLN A 194 5.60 1.54 20.11
N ASP A 195 5.56 0.85 21.25
CA ASP A 195 6.68 0.71 22.18
C ASP A 195 7.11 -0.76 22.30
N HIS A 196 8.39 -0.97 22.59
CA HIS A 196 8.99 -2.29 22.82
C HIS A 196 9.62 -2.36 24.21
N VAL A 197 8.98 -3.11 25.12
CA VAL A 197 9.52 -3.44 26.43
C VAL A 197 9.57 -4.96 26.53
N PRO A 198 10.74 -5.60 26.35
CA PRO A 198 10.82 -7.06 26.29
C PRO A 198 10.64 -7.74 27.65
N GLN A 199 10.95 -7.04 28.74
CA GLN A 199 10.83 -7.55 30.11
C GLN A 199 10.63 -6.40 31.10
N LYS A 200 10.16 -6.72 32.31
CA LYS A 200 10.00 -5.75 33.39
C LYS A 200 11.36 -5.14 33.74
N VAL A 201 11.42 -3.81 33.84
CA VAL A 201 12.68 -3.09 34.05
C VAL A 201 12.44 -1.79 34.82
N ILE A 202 13.40 -1.43 35.69
CA ILE A 202 13.44 -0.13 36.35
C ILE A 202 14.33 0.79 35.50
N VAL A 203 13.81 1.96 35.13
CA VAL A 203 14.53 2.93 34.29
C VAL A 203 15.69 3.54 35.07
N ALA A 204 16.91 3.11 34.77
CA ALA A 204 18.13 3.64 35.38
C ALA A 204 18.84 4.67 34.48
N ARG A 205 18.66 4.56 33.16
CA ARG A 205 19.30 5.42 32.18
C ARG A 205 18.41 5.60 30.96
N ILE A 206 18.34 6.82 30.44
CA ILE A 206 17.58 7.15 29.23
C ILE A 206 18.56 7.57 28.15
N LEU A 207 18.48 6.94 26.98
CA LEU A 207 19.24 7.28 25.79
C LEU A 207 18.30 7.79 24.70
N VAL A 208 18.52 9.01 24.22
CA VAL A 208 17.77 9.53 23.07
C VAL A 208 18.36 8.97 21.77
N ALA A 209 17.51 8.42 20.91
CA ALA A 209 17.88 7.87 19.59
C ALA A 209 18.37 8.98 18.64
N LYS A 210 19.69 9.13 18.54
CA LYS A 210 20.38 10.07 17.66
C LYS A 210 21.88 9.75 17.56
N GLY A 211 22.51 10.20 16.48
CA GLY A 211 23.97 10.18 16.30
C GLY A 211 24.41 9.34 15.11
N ASP A 212 25.68 8.97 15.08
CA ASP A 212 26.23 8.03 14.11
C ASP A 212 25.69 6.61 14.37
N LEU A 213 25.36 5.86 13.32
CA LEU A 213 24.74 4.55 13.43
C LEU A 213 25.71 3.44 13.88
N LEU A 214 27.00 3.56 13.56
CA LEU A 214 28.02 2.61 14.01
C LEU A 214 28.28 2.81 15.51
N ASP A 215 28.46 4.06 15.94
CA ASP A 215 28.58 4.40 17.36
C ASP A 215 27.32 3.99 18.15
N TRP A 216 26.13 4.17 17.55
CA TRP A 216 24.88 3.75 18.16
C TRP A 216 24.81 2.22 18.35
N GLU A 217 25.22 1.44 17.34
CA GLU A 217 25.26 -0.02 17.44
C GLU A 217 26.14 -0.49 18.61
N ASP A 218 27.34 0.08 18.75
CA ASP A 218 28.26 -0.25 19.84
C ASP A 218 27.70 0.16 21.21
N ARG A 219 26.99 1.29 21.27
CA ARG A 219 26.28 1.73 22.49
C ARG A 219 25.15 0.79 22.88
N MET A 220 24.41 0.23 21.92
CA MET A 220 23.35 -0.75 22.22
C MET A 220 23.92 -2.08 22.70
N ARG A 221 25.03 -2.55 22.10
CA ARG A 221 25.73 -3.77 22.55
C ARG A 221 26.29 -3.67 23.96
N SER A 222 26.65 -2.45 24.38
CA SER A 222 27.22 -2.15 25.70
C SER A 222 26.20 -1.55 26.68
N ALA A 223 24.92 -1.51 26.32
CA ALA A 223 23.88 -0.95 27.17
C ALA A 223 23.73 -1.76 28.46
N SER A 224 23.77 -1.09 29.61
CA SER A 224 23.56 -1.73 30.91
C SER A 224 22.07 -1.97 31.17
N ILE A 225 21.75 -2.93 32.05
CA ILE A 225 20.39 -3.14 32.56
C ILE A 225 19.81 -1.81 33.08
N GLY A 226 18.53 -1.56 32.80
CA GLY A 226 17.85 -0.31 33.13
C GLY A 226 18.06 0.81 32.10
N THR A 227 18.83 0.57 31.03
CA THR A 227 18.90 1.51 29.90
C THR A 227 17.64 1.41 29.05
N ILE A 228 17.02 2.55 28.76
CA ILE A 228 15.85 2.69 27.88
C ILE A 228 16.21 3.62 26.73
N VAL A 229 15.81 3.25 25.51
CA VAL A 229 15.90 4.14 24.35
C VAL A 229 14.61 4.94 24.24
N TYR A 230 14.71 6.27 24.27
CA TYR A 230 13.62 7.16 23.90
C TYR A 230 13.82 7.61 22.44
N HIS A 231 12.84 7.31 21.58
CA HIS A 231 12.89 7.64 20.16
C HIS A 231 11.69 8.52 19.77
N PRO A 232 11.73 9.83 20.11
CA PRO A 232 10.64 10.76 19.80
C PRO A 232 10.39 10.83 18.30
N ASN A 233 9.12 10.76 17.89
CA ASN A 233 8.66 10.78 16.50
C ASN A 233 9.21 9.64 15.62
N GLY A 234 9.85 8.66 16.24
CA GLY A 234 10.48 7.51 15.62
C GLY A 234 9.51 6.44 15.12
N SER A 235 10.08 5.31 14.72
CA SER A 235 9.33 4.09 14.43
C SER A 235 10.10 2.87 14.93
N MET A 236 9.39 1.77 15.18
CA MET A 236 10.02 0.50 15.55
C MET A 236 10.85 -0.10 14.40
N ALA A 237 10.60 0.31 13.15
CA ALA A 237 11.37 -0.09 11.99
C ALA A 237 12.61 0.78 11.72
N SER A 238 12.86 1.82 12.53
CA SER A 238 14.03 2.69 12.36
C SER A 238 15.32 1.96 12.73
N HIS A 239 16.45 2.40 12.16
CA HIS A 239 17.75 1.81 12.48
C HIS A 239 18.07 1.83 13.98
N TYR A 240 17.71 2.92 14.67
CA TYR A 240 17.93 3.07 16.10
C TYR A 240 17.12 2.06 16.93
N ALA A 241 15.84 1.89 16.60
CA ALA A 241 14.96 0.96 17.29
C ALA A 241 15.39 -0.49 17.06
N ILE A 242 15.77 -0.84 15.83
CA ILE A 242 16.23 -2.19 15.50
C ILE A 242 17.49 -2.57 16.29
N HIS A 243 18.48 -1.68 16.39
CA HIS A 243 19.66 -1.93 17.22
C HIS A 243 19.32 -2.13 18.70
N ALA A 244 18.33 -1.41 19.23
CA ALA A 244 17.88 -1.59 20.61
C ALA A 244 17.18 -2.94 20.80
N VAL A 245 16.26 -3.31 19.89
CA VAL A 245 15.53 -4.60 19.90
C VAL A 245 16.48 -5.78 19.85
N LEU A 246 17.47 -5.76 18.94
CA LEU A 246 18.48 -6.81 18.81
C LEU A 246 19.33 -7.02 20.07
N ASN A 247 19.42 -6.01 20.94
CA ASN A 247 20.16 -6.06 22.20
C ASN A 247 19.23 -6.12 23.42
N HIS A 248 17.95 -6.42 23.22
CA HIS A 248 16.93 -6.49 24.29
C HIS A 248 16.84 -5.21 25.14
N VAL A 249 17.16 -4.05 24.55
CA VAL A 249 17.03 -2.74 25.17
C VAL A 249 15.62 -2.20 24.88
N PRO A 250 14.83 -1.85 25.90
CA PRO A 250 13.50 -1.28 25.69
C PRO A 250 13.54 0.01 24.86
N VAL A 251 12.53 0.20 24.01
CA VAL A 251 12.34 1.38 23.17
C VAL A 251 10.97 1.98 23.45
N LEU A 252 10.94 3.26 23.84
CA LEU A 252 9.70 4.03 23.94
C LEU A 252 9.68 5.10 22.84
N ILE A 253 8.60 5.09 22.07
CA ILE A 253 8.28 6.07 21.02
C ILE A 253 7.10 6.94 21.49
N SER A 254 6.16 6.34 22.23
CA SER A 254 4.92 7.01 22.66
C SER A 254 5.15 8.16 23.64
N ARG A 255 6.17 8.07 24.48
CA ARG A 255 6.51 9.07 25.49
C ARG A 255 7.94 8.95 25.99
N GLU A 256 8.42 10.01 26.64
CA GLU A 256 9.66 9.98 27.39
C GLU A 256 9.45 9.20 28.71
N PRO A 257 10.31 8.20 29.04
CA PRO A 257 10.26 7.54 30.34
C PRO A 257 10.78 8.44 31.46
N ALA A 258 10.38 8.17 32.70
CA ALA A 258 10.99 8.79 33.88
C ALA A 258 12.07 7.88 34.49
N LEU A 259 13.10 8.46 35.12
CA LEU A 259 14.03 7.68 35.96
C LEU A 259 13.26 7.04 37.12
N ASP A 260 13.70 5.84 37.52
CA ASP A 260 13.09 4.98 38.54
C ASP A 260 11.68 4.48 38.22
N GLU A 261 11.15 4.80 37.03
CA GLU A 261 9.91 4.23 36.54
C GLU A 261 10.03 2.71 36.36
N VAL A 262 8.98 1.97 36.70
CA VAL A 262 8.88 0.55 36.42
C VAL A 262 8.13 0.37 35.11
N LEU A 263 8.83 -0.04 34.06
CA LEU A 263 8.21 -0.41 32.79
C LEU A 263 7.84 -1.89 32.82
N GLU A 264 6.59 -2.17 32.51
CA GLU A 264 6.10 -3.54 32.33
C GLU A 264 6.32 -3.99 30.88
N PRO A 265 6.48 -5.32 30.62
CA PRO A 265 6.62 -5.83 29.27
C PRO A 265 5.48 -5.35 28.36
N SER A 266 5.77 -5.04 27.11
CA SER A 266 4.76 -4.64 26.12
C SER A 266 3.75 -5.77 25.96
N SER A 267 2.61 -5.66 26.62
CA SER A 267 1.48 -6.57 26.39
C SER A 267 0.86 -6.27 25.03
N SER A 268 0.26 -7.27 24.39
CA SER A 268 -0.72 -6.99 23.34
C SER A 268 -1.81 -6.12 23.96
N GLU A 269 -1.87 -4.83 23.58
CA GLU A 269 -2.92 -3.94 24.07
C GLU A 269 -4.27 -4.62 23.83
N ALA A 270 -5.13 -4.62 24.86
CA ALA A 270 -6.48 -5.14 24.73
C ALA A 270 -7.17 -4.45 23.54
N PRO A 271 -8.01 -5.17 22.77
CA PRO A 271 -8.81 -4.57 21.73
C PRO A 271 -9.60 -3.39 22.31
N ARG A 272 -9.40 -2.20 21.74
CA ARG A 272 -10.21 -1.02 22.08
C ARG A 272 -11.50 -1.09 21.27
N GLN A 273 -12.59 -0.59 21.83
CA GLN A 273 -13.83 -0.45 21.07
C GLN A 273 -13.65 0.67 20.03
N PRO A 274 -14.18 0.51 18.80
CA PRO A 274 -14.07 1.54 17.79
C PRO A 274 -14.78 2.84 18.20
N ASP A 275 -14.12 3.98 17.94
CA ASP A 275 -14.65 5.32 18.23
C ASP A 275 -15.47 5.86 17.04
N ILE A 276 -16.75 6.14 17.28
CA ILE A 276 -17.66 6.64 16.25
C ILE A 276 -17.32 8.04 15.73
N ASN A 277 -16.72 8.91 16.54
CA ASN A 277 -16.34 10.26 16.12
C ASN A 277 -15.12 10.22 15.22
N ASP A 278 -14.18 9.32 15.50
CA ASP A 278 -13.04 9.06 14.64
C ASP A 278 -13.50 8.54 13.28
N LEU A 279 -14.40 7.54 13.26
CA LEU A 279 -15.00 7.05 12.01
C LEU A 279 -15.68 8.17 11.21
N ARG A 280 -16.44 9.05 11.87
CA ARG A 280 -17.10 10.21 11.23
C ARG A 280 -16.11 11.21 10.66
N ALA A 281 -15.05 11.54 11.41
CA ALA A 281 -14.03 12.48 10.96
C ALA A 281 -13.32 11.95 9.69
N GLY A 282 -12.94 10.68 9.71
CA GLY A 282 -12.40 9.96 8.56
C GLY A 282 -13.32 10.01 7.35
N TYR A 283 -14.59 9.67 7.56
CA TYR A 283 -15.60 9.65 6.50
C TYR A 283 -15.79 11.03 5.87
N THR A 284 -15.91 12.07 6.69
CA THR A 284 -16.02 13.45 6.21
C THR A 284 -14.81 13.84 5.37
N LEU A 285 -13.60 13.58 5.85
CA LEU A 285 -12.38 13.87 5.11
C LEU A 285 -12.36 13.15 3.75
N ALA A 286 -12.79 11.88 3.69
CA ALA A 286 -12.82 11.14 2.44
C ALA A 286 -13.67 11.82 1.36
N THR A 287 -14.78 12.48 1.75
CA THR A 287 -15.64 13.24 0.82
C THR A 287 -15.08 14.58 0.38
N GLN A 288 -13.99 15.05 1.01
CA GLN A 288 -13.31 16.31 0.69
C GLN A 288 -11.97 16.09 -0.01
N LEU A 289 -11.45 14.85 -0.01
CA LEU A 289 -10.16 14.52 -0.60
C LEU A 289 -10.24 14.45 -2.13
N GLN A 290 -9.32 15.17 -2.76
CA GLN A 290 -9.07 15.13 -4.21
C GLN A 290 -8.20 13.92 -4.54
N VAL A 291 -8.82 12.75 -4.70
CA VAL A 291 -8.15 11.50 -5.08
C VAL A 291 -8.91 10.86 -6.24
N ASN A 292 -8.20 10.18 -7.14
CA ASN A 292 -8.87 9.47 -8.23
C ASN A 292 -9.57 8.18 -7.73
N TYR A 293 -10.47 7.64 -8.55
CA TYR A 293 -11.27 6.45 -8.24
C TYR A 293 -10.43 5.20 -7.90
N VAL A 294 -9.27 5.03 -8.57
CA VAL A 294 -8.37 3.89 -8.35
C VAL A 294 -7.75 3.95 -6.96
N THR A 295 -7.28 5.14 -6.57
CA THR A 295 -6.68 5.39 -5.25
C THR A 295 -7.73 5.24 -4.15
N ALA A 296 -8.93 5.77 -4.37
CA ALA A 296 -10.05 5.58 -3.45
C ALA A 296 -10.41 4.10 -3.28
N ALA A 297 -10.37 3.31 -4.37
CA ALA A 297 -10.59 1.86 -4.29
C ALA A 297 -9.49 1.17 -3.45
N HIS A 298 -8.22 1.52 -3.62
CA HIS A 298 -7.15 0.98 -2.77
C HIS A 298 -7.30 1.39 -1.29
N ILE A 299 -7.71 2.61 -0.98
CA ILE A 299 -7.98 3.07 0.40
C ILE A 299 -9.13 2.25 1.01
N MET A 300 -10.23 2.08 0.27
CA MET A 300 -11.38 1.27 0.67
C MET A 300 -10.97 -0.20 0.95
N LEU A 301 -10.20 -0.81 0.04
CA LEU A 301 -9.73 -2.19 0.22
C LEU A 301 -8.74 -2.32 1.38
N ALA A 302 -7.83 -1.35 1.55
CA ALA A 302 -6.90 -1.34 2.67
C ALA A 302 -7.67 -1.31 4.00
N GLY A 303 -8.64 -0.41 4.16
CA GLY A 303 -9.46 -0.34 5.37
C GLY A 303 -10.28 -1.60 5.64
N CYS A 304 -10.98 -2.13 4.63
CA CYS A 304 -11.80 -3.34 4.80
C CYS A 304 -10.96 -4.54 5.22
N HIS A 305 -9.81 -4.75 4.58
CA HIS A 305 -8.97 -5.93 4.85
C HIS A 305 -8.04 -5.79 6.05
N HIS A 306 -7.95 -4.61 6.68
CA HIS A 306 -7.18 -4.37 7.91
C HIS A 306 -8.05 -4.04 9.12
N ILE A 307 -9.38 -4.14 8.99
CA ILE A 307 -10.34 -3.79 10.03
C ILE A 307 -10.04 -4.45 11.39
N SER A 308 -9.58 -5.72 11.39
CA SER A 308 -9.28 -6.47 12.61
C SER A 308 -8.06 -5.97 13.40
N VAL A 309 -7.15 -5.23 12.74
CA VAL A 309 -5.96 -4.64 13.38
C VAL A 309 -6.03 -3.12 13.50
N TRP A 310 -6.99 -2.49 12.82
CA TRP A 310 -7.20 -1.04 12.86
C TRP A 310 -8.33 -0.61 13.81
N SER A 311 -9.34 -1.46 14.02
CA SER A 311 -10.49 -1.10 14.86
C SER A 311 -10.06 -0.76 16.30
N GLY A 312 -10.53 0.39 16.80
CA GLY A 312 -10.19 0.93 18.11
C GLY A 312 -8.82 1.62 18.20
N ARG A 313 -8.03 1.62 17.12
CA ARG A 313 -6.66 2.20 17.10
C ARG A 313 -6.45 3.20 15.96
N HIS A 314 -7.07 2.95 14.81
CA HIS A 314 -6.95 3.73 13.59
C HIS A 314 -8.34 3.98 12.98
N ASP A 315 -9.33 4.25 13.83
CA ASP A 315 -10.73 4.42 13.42
C ASP A 315 -10.91 5.61 12.47
N THR A 316 -10.09 6.66 12.56
CA THR A 316 -10.11 7.76 11.58
C THR A 316 -9.75 7.29 10.18
N ILE A 317 -8.86 6.31 10.05
CA ILE A 317 -8.49 5.72 8.76
C ILE A 317 -9.55 4.72 8.27
N LEU A 318 -10.19 3.99 9.18
CA LEU A 318 -11.35 3.16 8.83
C LEU A 318 -12.52 4.01 8.33
N GLY A 319 -12.81 5.13 9.00
CA GLY A 319 -13.77 6.13 8.56
C GLY A 319 -13.44 6.66 7.17
N LEU A 320 -12.16 6.94 6.91
CA LEU A 320 -11.69 7.36 5.59
C LEU A 320 -12.00 6.30 4.53
N ALA A 321 -11.71 5.03 4.82
CA ALA A 321 -12.01 3.91 3.92
C ALA A 321 -13.52 3.75 3.65
N MET A 322 -14.36 3.91 4.68
CA MET A 322 -15.82 3.89 4.57
C MET A 322 -16.32 5.03 3.67
N GLY A 323 -15.80 6.25 3.85
CA GLY A 323 -16.18 7.38 3.01
C GLY A 323 -15.76 7.16 1.54
N MET A 324 -14.59 6.59 1.28
CA MET A 324 -14.19 6.21 -0.09
C MET A 324 -15.13 5.13 -0.67
N ALA A 325 -15.50 4.13 0.13
CA ALA A 325 -16.45 3.09 -0.30
C ALA A 325 -17.82 3.67 -0.65
N TYR A 326 -18.31 4.63 0.15
CA TYR A 326 -19.54 5.36 -0.12
C TYR A 326 -19.47 6.12 -1.45
N ARG A 327 -18.42 6.93 -1.66
CA ARG A 327 -18.23 7.70 -2.91
C ARG A 327 -18.24 6.79 -4.15
N LEU A 328 -17.46 5.71 -4.11
CA LEU A 328 -17.38 4.74 -5.20
C LEU A 328 -18.75 4.09 -5.48
N THR A 329 -19.49 3.76 -4.43
CA THR A 329 -20.81 3.14 -4.54
C THR A 329 -21.85 4.08 -5.12
N VAL A 330 -21.94 5.31 -4.61
CA VAL A 330 -22.88 6.34 -5.12
C VAL A 330 -22.63 6.60 -6.60
N VAL A 331 -21.38 6.85 -6.98
CA VAL A 331 -21.03 7.16 -8.36
C VAL A 331 -21.25 5.96 -9.29
N ALA A 332 -20.98 4.73 -8.84
CA ALA A 332 -21.32 3.52 -9.59
C ALA A 332 -22.83 3.34 -9.76
N ALA A 333 -23.62 3.57 -8.70
CA ALA A 333 -25.07 3.45 -8.71
C ALA A 333 -25.70 4.46 -9.69
N LEU A 334 -25.33 5.74 -9.59
CA LEU A 334 -25.80 6.79 -10.48
C LEU A 334 -25.42 6.52 -11.94
N ALA A 335 -24.21 6.00 -12.16
CA ALA A 335 -23.83 5.60 -13.50
C ALA A 335 -24.74 4.50 -14.03
N GLU A 336 -25.00 3.43 -13.27
CA GLU A 336 -25.88 2.35 -13.75
C GLU A 336 -27.35 2.77 -13.86
N MET A 337 -27.79 3.79 -13.11
CA MET A 337 -29.12 4.38 -13.22
C MET A 337 -29.44 4.92 -14.61
N ARG A 338 -28.43 5.32 -15.40
CA ARG A 338 -28.60 5.72 -16.82
C ARG A 338 -29.22 4.63 -17.70
N HIS A 339 -29.30 3.39 -17.21
CA HIS A 339 -29.92 2.26 -17.89
C HIS A 339 -31.39 2.03 -17.52
N ALA A 340 -31.96 2.81 -16.60
CA ALA A 340 -33.35 2.70 -16.18
C ALA A 340 -34.32 2.75 -17.39
N PRO A 341 -35.37 1.92 -17.42
CA PRO A 341 -36.36 1.88 -18.51
C PRO A 341 -37.01 3.24 -18.82
N ASP A 342 -37.28 4.04 -17.78
CA ASP A 342 -38.07 5.27 -17.88
C ASP A 342 -37.27 6.45 -18.46
N GLN A 343 -35.95 6.32 -18.60
CA GLN A 343 -35.06 7.34 -19.20
C GLN A 343 -35.27 7.52 -20.72
N GLY A 344 -36.17 6.73 -21.33
CA GLY A 344 -36.47 6.78 -22.76
C GLY A 344 -35.28 6.37 -23.64
N ARG A 345 -35.42 6.52 -24.97
CA ARG A 345 -34.36 6.20 -25.94
C ARG A 345 -33.32 7.32 -26.12
N LYS A 346 -33.21 8.27 -25.19
CA LYS A 346 -32.22 9.36 -25.29
C LYS A 346 -30.80 8.76 -25.29
N ARG A 347 -29.86 9.44 -25.97
CA ARG A 347 -28.45 9.05 -25.96
C ARG A 347 -27.97 9.03 -24.51
N LYS A 348 -27.65 7.84 -24.01
CA LYS A 348 -27.16 7.66 -22.63
C LYS A 348 -25.80 8.34 -22.51
N SER A 349 -25.61 9.14 -21.46
CA SER A 349 -24.30 9.70 -21.12
C SER A 349 -23.27 8.58 -20.96
N GLU A 350 -22.00 8.88 -21.25
CA GLU A 350 -20.96 7.92 -20.98
C GLU A 350 -20.76 7.77 -19.47
N ARG A 351 -20.26 6.60 -19.06
CA ARG A 351 -20.04 6.33 -17.63
C ARG A 351 -19.03 7.31 -17.03
N SER A 352 -17.98 7.65 -17.77
CA SER A 352 -16.98 8.65 -17.39
C SER A 352 -17.59 10.01 -17.12
N ASP A 353 -18.54 10.45 -17.94
CA ASP A 353 -19.21 11.75 -17.76
C ASP A 353 -19.93 11.83 -16.41
N ILE A 354 -20.58 10.73 -16.01
CA ILE A 354 -21.26 10.63 -14.71
C ILE A 354 -20.23 10.59 -13.59
N TYR A 355 -19.13 9.87 -13.77
CA TYR A 355 -18.08 9.80 -12.77
C TYR A 355 -17.54 11.20 -12.46
N ASP A 356 -17.15 11.93 -13.50
CA ASP A 356 -16.57 13.26 -13.36
C ASP A 356 -17.56 14.29 -12.82
N SER A 357 -18.86 14.14 -13.14
CA SER A 357 -19.91 15.04 -12.65
C SER A 357 -20.21 14.87 -11.15
N PHE A 358 -20.13 13.64 -10.64
CA PHE A 358 -20.59 13.30 -9.30
C PHE A 358 -19.48 13.06 -8.28
N TRP A 359 -18.24 12.79 -8.71
CA TRP A 359 -17.17 12.36 -7.81
C TRP A 359 -16.85 13.35 -6.68
N GLU A 360 -16.73 14.63 -7.02
CA GLU A 360 -16.41 15.71 -6.09
C GLU A 360 -17.65 16.27 -5.39
N THR A 361 -18.85 15.87 -5.83
CA THR A 361 -20.13 16.35 -5.31
C THR A 361 -20.94 15.26 -4.59
N THR A 362 -20.33 14.11 -4.29
CA THR A 362 -20.94 12.98 -3.57
C THR A 362 -21.58 13.32 -2.21
N ASN A 363 -21.20 14.45 -1.58
CA ASN A 363 -21.82 14.96 -0.35
C ASN A 363 -22.91 16.03 -0.61
N SER A 364 -23.13 16.45 -1.85
CA SER A 364 -24.14 17.46 -2.13
C SER A 364 -25.55 16.91 -1.92
N ALA A 365 -26.46 17.76 -1.46
CA ALA A 365 -27.87 17.38 -1.28
C ALA A 365 -28.51 16.91 -2.60
N ALA A 366 -28.09 17.47 -3.74
CA ALA A 366 -28.55 17.04 -5.06
C ALA A 366 -28.11 15.60 -5.37
N THR A 367 -26.83 15.29 -5.20
CA THR A 367 -26.31 13.92 -5.41
C THR A 367 -26.91 12.92 -4.43
N HIS A 368 -27.19 13.34 -3.20
CA HIS A 368 -27.91 12.52 -2.23
C HIS A 368 -29.32 12.16 -2.72
N SER A 369 -30.08 13.15 -3.20
CA SER A 369 -31.42 12.94 -3.77
C SER A 369 -31.37 12.01 -4.99
N ASP A 370 -30.41 12.20 -5.89
CA ASP A 370 -30.23 11.35 -7.06
C ASP A 370 -29.90 9.91 -6.65
N PHE A 371 -29.13 9.72 -5.57
CA PHE A 371 -28.79 8.40 -5.06
C PHE A 371 -30.00 7.68 -4.45
N GLU A 372 -30.87 8.39 -3.73
CA GLU A 372 -32.14 7.85 -3.24
C GLU A 372 -33.07 7.45 -4.40
N GLU A 373 -33.14 8.25 -5.47
CA GLU A 373 -33.88 7.91 -6.68
C GLU A 373 -33.30 6.65 -7.35
N ALA A 374 -31.98 6.50 -7.39
CA ALA A 374 -31.32 5.30 -7.90
C ALA A 374 -31.70 4.05 -7.09
N LEU A 375 -31.71 4.13 -5.75
CA LEU A 375 -32.11 3.03 -4.87
C LEU A 375 -33.57 2.61 -5.15
N GLU A 376 -34.47 3.58 -5.23
CA GLU A 376 -35.89 3.36 -5.54
C GLU A 376 -36.06 2.69 -6.91
N ALA A 377 -35.36 3.19 -7.94
CA ALA A 377 -35.40 2.63 -9.28
C ALA A 377 -34.86 1.19 -9.32
N PHE A 378 -33.75 0.89 -8.64
CA PHE A 378 -33.22 -0.46 -8.54
C PHE A 378 -34.17 -1.44 -7.83
N HIS A 379 -34.94 -0.93 -6.86
CA HIS A 379 -35.89 -1.74 -6.11
C HIS A 379 -37.20 -2.02 -6.88
N LYS A 380 -37.79 -0.99 -7.50
CA LYS A 380 -39.16 -1.05 -8.02
C LYS A 380 -39.28 -1.31 -9.51
N GLN A 381 -38.25 -0.98 -10.30
CA GLN A 381 -38.33 -1.09 -11.76
C GLN A 381 -37.89 -2.45 -12.26
N THR A 382 -38.42 -2.84 -13.41
CA THR A 382 -37.97 -4.04 -14.14
C THR A 382 -36.79 -3.66 -15.03
N TRP A 383 -35.62 -4.19 -14.74
CA TRP A 383 -34.41 -3.84 -15.47
C TRP A 383 -34.17 -4.77 -16.66
N CYS A 384 -33.68 -4.20 -17.76
CA CYS A 384 -33.22 -5.01 -18.88
C CYS A 384 -31.77 -5.46 -18.64
N ARG A 385 -31.52 -6.77 -18.74
CA ARG A 385 -30.19 -7.39 -18.58
C ARG A 385 -29.63 -7.20 -17.15
N ASN A 386 -28.31 -7.23 -17.01
CA ASN A 386 -27.58 -7.14 -15.74
C ASN A 386 -27.27 -5.69 -15.30
N TYR A 387 -27.96 -4.70 -15.87
CA TYR A 387 -27.84 -3.30 -15.47
C TYR A 387 -28.92 -3.05 -14.41
N GLY A 388 -28.57 -2.68 -13.19
CA GLY A 388 -29.55 -2.40 -12.12
C GLY A 388 -30.26 -3.63 -11.50
N GLY A 389 -31.46 -3.41 -10.99
CA GLY A 389 -32.31 -4.41 -10.32
C GLY A 389 -31.85 -4.79 -8.91
N ALA A 390 -32.37 -5.92 -8.40
CA ALA A 390 -32.17 -6.34 -7.01
C ALA A 390 -30.70 -6.42 -6.58
N LYS A 391 -29.80 -6.96 -7.43
CA LYS A 391 -28.36 -7.04 -7.14
C LYS A 391 -27.74 -5.65 -6.90
N TRP A 392 -28.11 -4.67 -7.73
CA TRP A 392 -27.64 -3.28 -7.58
C TRP A 392 -28.30 -2.58 -6.41
N PHE A 393 -29.58 -2.84 -6.14
CA PHE A 393 -30.27 -2.34 -4.96
C PHE A 393 -29.56 -2.79 -3.68
N PHE A 394 -29.25 -4.09 -3.53
CA PHE A 394 -28.56 -4.58 -2.34
C PHE A 394 -27.17 -4.01 -2.18
N PHE A 395 -26.39 -3.94 -3.26
CA PHE A 395 -25.07 -3.31 -3.23
C PHE A 395 -25.14 -1.84 -2.78
N ALA A 396 -25.99 -1.03 -3.43
CA ALA A 396 -26.13 0.39 -3.11
C ALA A 396 -26.73 0.62 -1.72
N ARG A 397 -27.69 -0.21 -1.29
CA ARG A 397 -28.30 -0.14 0.04
C ARG A 397 -27.27 -0.24 1.16
N TRP A 398 -26.22 -1.05 1.01
CA TRP A 398 -25.19 -1.15 2.05
C TRP A 398 -24.44 0.17 2.27
N ALA A 399 -24.24 0.99 1.22
CA ALA A 399 -23.68 2.32 1.39
C ALA A 399 -24.64 3.28 2.13
N ALA A 400 -25.94 3.19 1.86
CA ALA A 400 -26.97 3.93 2.59
C ALA A 400 -27.01 3.55 4.08
N LEU A 401 -27.04 2.24 4.37
CA LEU A 401 -27.01 1.70 5.73
C LEU A 401 -25.73 2.13 6.48
N MET A 402 -24.59 2.16 5.80
CA MET A 402 -23.32 2.59 6.39
C MET A 402 -23.38 4.04 6.88
N GLN A 403 -23.91 4.95 6.05
CA GLN A 403 -24.09 6.35 6.42
C GLN A 403 -25.10 6.49 7.57
N ASN A 404 -26.19 5.73 7.56
CA ASN A 404 -27.21 5.76 8.60
C ASN A 404 -26.66 5.24 9.95
N ALA A 405 -25.93 4.14 9.97
CA ALA A 405 -25.27 3.63 11.17
C ALA A 405 -24.27 4.66 11.75
N LEU A 406 -23.51 5.34 10.87
CA LEU A 406 -22.66 6.46 11.27
C LEU A 406 -23.45 7.63 11.87
N LEU A 407 -24.72 7.85 11.52
CA LEU A 407 -25.58 8.89 12.12
C LEU A 407 -26.15 8.43 13.48
N GLU A 408 -26.57 7.17 13.57
CA GLU A 408 -27.23 6.57 14.75
C GLU A 408 -26.29 6.32 15.95
N LYS A 409 -24.99 6.53 15.76
CA LYS A 409 -23.92 6.40 16.76
C LYS A 409 -23.49 4.96 17.06
N ASP A 410 -23.69 4.02 16.14
CA ASP A 410 -23.21 2.64 16.29
C ASP A 410 -21.97 2.38 15.43
N ALA A 411 -20.79 2.38 16.06
CA ALA A 411 -19.52 2.14 15.38
C ALA A 411 -19.38 0.69 14.90
N SER A 412 -19.86 -0.27 15.69
CA SER A 412 -19.76 -1.69 15.38
C SER A 412 -20.65 -2.06 14.19
N GLU A 413 -21.89 -1.56 14.17
CA GLU A 413 -22.80 -1.73 13.04
C GLU A 413 -22.24 -1.08 11.78
N ALA A 414 -21.73 0.15 11.87
CA ALA A 414 -21.19 0.84 10.71
C ALA A 414 -20.01 0.08 10.07
N LEU A 415 -19.13 -0.50 10.89
CA LEU A 415 -18.03 -1.34 10.45
C LEU A 415 -18.50 -2.70 9.88
N GLN A 416 -19.52 -3.32 10.47
CA GLN A 416 -20.13 -4.53 9.92
C GLN A 416 -20.75 -4.28 8.55
N VAL A 417 -21.51 -3.18 8.41
CA VAL A 417 -22.12 -2.77 7.16
C VAL A 417 -21.06 -2.45 6.10
N PHE A 418 -19.95 -1.80 6.49
CA PHE A 418 -18.83 -1.57 5.59
C PHE A 418 -18.26 -2.88 5.03
N ASN A 419 -18.06 -3.89 5.88
CA ASN A 419 -17.63 -5.22 5.43
C ASN A 419 -18.67 -5.87 4.49
N GLN A 420 -19.97 -5.74 4.78
CA GLN A 420 -21.04 -6.24 3.90
C GLN A 420 -21.08 -5.54 2.55
N LEU A 421 -20.83 -4.23 2.49
CA LEU A 421 -20.72 -3.48 1.25
C LEU A 421 -19.61 -4.04 0.34
N VAL A 422 -18.40 -4.22 0.89
CA VAL A 422 -17.25 -4.74 0.13
C VAL A 422 -17.46 -6.22 -0.24
N HIS A 423 -18.02 -7.01 0.67
CA HIS A 423 -18.38 -8.40 0.40
C HIS A 423 -19.39 -8.51 -0.74
N CYS A 424 -20.44 -7.68 -0.73
CA CYS A 424 -21.43 -7.59 -1.81
C CYS A 424 -20.74 -7.20 -3.12
N ALA A 425 -19.89 -6.17 -3.12
CA ALA A 425 -19.13 -5.76 -4.31
C ALA A 425 -18.25 -6.89 -4.87
N HIS A 426 -17.66 -7.73 -4.03
CA HIS A 426 -16.82 -8.85 -4.46
C HIS A 426 -17.65 -10.06 -4.94
N ASN A 427 -18.84 -10.28 -4.38
CA ASN A 427 -19.60 -11.52 -4.58
C ASN A 427 -20.79 -11.42 -5.52
N THR A 428 -21.43 -10.26 -5.61
CA THR A 428 -22.67 -10.12 -6.37
C THR A 428 -22.49 -9.43 -7.72
N GLY A 429 -21.27 -8.98 -8.07
CA GLY A 429 -20.96 -8.57 -9.45
C GLY A 429 -19.96 -7.43 -9.59
N TRP A 430 -19.95 -6.84 -10.80
CA TRP A 430 -18.96 -5.90 -11.33
C TRP A 430 -19.04 -4.47 -10.75
N ALA A 431 -19.34 -4.30 -9.46
CA ALA A 431 -19.51 -2.95 -8.89
C ALA A 431 -18.16 -2.21 -8.87
N PHE A 432 -17.18 -2.73 -8.12
CA PHE A 432 -15.86 -2.12 -8.02
C PHE A 432 -14.92 -2.48 -9.19
N ASP A 433 -15.26 -3.50 -9.99
CA ASP A 433 -14.59 -3.80 -11.26
C ASP A 433 -14.62 -2.63 -12.26
N LYS A 434 -15.47 -1.62 -12.01
CA LYS A 434 -15.54 -0.38 -12.79
C LYS A 434 -14.39 0.59 -12.50
N PHE A 435 -13.76 0.47 -11.34
CA PHE A 435 -12.71 1.39 -10.87
C PHE A 435 -11.36 0.70 -10.76
N ILE A 436 -11.35 -0.61 -10.51
CA ILE A 436 -10.13 -1.41 -10.35
C ILE A 436 -10.33 -2.78 -10.98
N CYS A 437 -9.28 -3.48 -11.41
CA CYS A 437 -9.45 -4.81 -11.99
C CYS A 437 -9.81 -5.84 -10.91
N SER A 438 -10.61 -6.84 -11.29
CA SER A 438 -11.02 -7.94 -10.40
C SER A 438 -9.85 -8.76 -9.85
N GLU A 439 -8.74 -8.80 -10.58
CA GLU A 439 -7.47 -9.37 -10.10
C GLU A 439 -6.95 -8.62 -8.87
N THR A 440 -7.06 -7.29 -8.82
CA THR A 440 -6.63 -6.51 -7.64
C THR A 440 -7.50 -6.79 -6.41
N LEU A 441 -8.82 -6.96 -6.59
CA LEU A 441 -9.71 -7.39 -5.51
C LEU A 441 -9.27 -8.75 -4.94
N THR A 442 -9.00 -9.71 -5.84
CA THR A 442 -8.57 -11.06 -5.48
C THR A 442 -7.20 -11.05 -4.78
N ILE A 443 -6.23 -10.32 -5.33
CA ILE A 443 -4.89 -10.18 -4.74
C ILE A 443 -4.98 -9.51 -3.38
N THR A 444 -5.83 -8.49 -3.20
CA THR A 444 -5.93 -7.81 -1.90
C THR A 444 -6.60 -8.70 -0.85
N ALA A 445 -7.59 -9.51 -1.24
CA ALA A 445 -8.18 -10.49 -0.34
C ALA A 445 -7.18 -11.55 0.14
N ASP A 446 -6.25 -11.98 -0.72
CA ASP A 446 -5.16 -12.90 -0.38
C ASP A 446 -4.01 -12.20 0.38
N LYS A 447 -3.68 -10.97 -0.01
CA LYS A 447 -2.55 -10.17 0.47
C LYS A 447 -2.98 -8.72 0.75
N PRO A 448 -3.61 -8.45 1.90
CA PRO A 448 -4.13 -7.11 2.23
C PRO A 448 -3.11 -5.98 2.07
N VAL A 449 -1.85 -6.22 2.45
CA VAL A 449 -0.74 -5.26 2.32
C VAL A 449 -0.58 -4.70 0.89
N PHE A 450 -0.98 -5.44 -0.14
CA PHE A 450 -0.86 -4.98 -1.53
C PHE A 450 -1.59 -3.65 -1.77
N SER A 451 -2.86 -3.55 -1.38
CA SER A 451 -3.61 -2.29 -1.53
C SER A 451 -3.13 -1.23 -0.55
N LEU A 452 -2.68 -1.62 0.65
CA LEU A 452 -2.13 -0.69 1.64
C LEU A 452 -0.89 0.04 1.08
N VAL A 453 0.06 -0.69 0.50
CA VAL A 453 1.27 -0.11 -0.12
C VAL A 453 0.90 0.83 -1.28
N ARG A 454 -0.15 0.53 -2.04
CA ARG A 454 -0.59 1.33 -3.18
C ARG A 454 -1.15 2.69 -2.79
N CYS A 455 -1.75 2.82 -1.60
CA CYS A 455 -2.34 4.07 -1.13
C CYS A 455 -1.64 4.69 0.10
N ALA A 456 -0.53 4.10 0.55
CA ALA A 456 0.20 4.53 1.74
C ALA A 456 0.53 6.04 1.79
N PRO A 457 1.04 6.69 0.72
CA PRO A 457 1.25 8.14 0.73
C PRO A 457 -0.02 8.95 1.01
N GLN A 458 -1.15 8.56 0.41
CA GLN A 458 -2.41 9.25 0.61
C GLN A 458 -2.96 9.03 2.01
N LEU A 459 -2.80 7.83 2.58
CA LEU A 459 -3.14 7.57 3.98
C LEU A 459 -2.29 8.41 4.93
N TYR A 460 -0.99 8.55 4.66
CA TYR A 460 -0.08 9.36 5.46
C TYR A 460 -0.50 10.84 5.46
N GLU A 461 -0.77 11.42 4.29
CA GLU A 461 -1.21 12.83 4.20
C GLU A 461 -2.63 13.03 4.76
N ALA A 462 -3.52 12.04 4.61
CA ALA A 462 -4.84 12.08 5.25
C ALA A 462 -4.74 12.03 6.78
N ASN A 463 -3.90 11.14 7.33
CA ASN A 463 -3.69 11.03 8.79
C ASN A 463 -3.21 12.35 9.38
N ARG A 464 -2.27 13.02 8.72
CA ARG A 464 -1.81 14.35 9.15
C ARG A 464 -2.95 15.35 9.28
N ARG A 465 -3.80 15.43 8.25
CA ARG A 465 -4.98 16.32 8.27
C ARG A 465 -5.98 15.91 9.35
N LEU A 466 -6.18 14.61 9.57
CA LEU A 466 -7.10 14.10 10.60
C LEU A 466 -6.64 14.50 12.00
N VAL A 467 -5.34 14.37 12.29
CA VAL A 467 -4.78 14.78 13.59
C VAL A 467 -4.97 16.28 13.85
N GLU A 468 -4.91 17.11 12.81
CA GLU A 468 -5.08 18.57 12.91
C GLU A 468 -6.55 19.02 13.03
N ASP A 469 -7.50 18.28 12.44
CA ASP A 469 -8.90 18.72 12.24
C ASP A 469 -9.98 17.77 12.82
N LEU A 470 -9.61 16.82 13.66
CA LEU A 470 -10.48 15.70 14.10
C LEU A 470 -11.89 16.15 14.53
N ASP A 471 -11.98 17.00 15.54
CA ASP A 471 -13.26 17.46 16.11
C ASP A 471 -14.09 18.24 15.09
N ARG A 472 -13.43 19.07 14.28
CA ARG A 472 -14.09 19.87 13.24
C ARG A 472 -14.75 18.95 12.20
N LEU A 473 -14.03 17.94 11.73
CA LEU A 473 -14.52 16.99 10.71
C LEU A 473 -15.65 16.10 11.26
N ALA A 474 -15.56 15.66 12.51
CA ALA A 474 -16.62 14.88 13.16
C ALA A 474 -17.89 15.71 13.35
N ASN A 475 -17.77 16.98 13.74
CA ASN A 475 -18.92 17.89 13.88
C ASN A 475 -19.55 18.24 12.54
N LEU A 476 -18.73 18.44 11.50
CA LEU A 476 -19.21 18.69 10.14
C LEU A 476 -20.07 17.53 9.63
N PHE A 477 -19.67 16.28 9.90
CA PHE A 477 -20.48 15.10 9.58
C PHE A 477 -21.90 15.25 10.15
N ARG A 478 -22.04 15.56 11.44
CA ARG A 478 -23.34 15.64 12.11
C ARG A 478 -24.19 16.81 11.60
N ALA A 479 -23.54 17.92 11.23
CA ALA A 479 -24.23 19.11 10.77
C ALA A 479 -24.76 18.96 9.33
N GLU A 480 -24.01 18.28 8.46
CA GLU A 480 -24.32 18.24 7.03
C GLU A 480 -25.06 16.97 6.59
N ARG A 481 -24.90 15.84 7.30
CA ARG A 481 -25.40 14.55 6.82
C ARG A 481 -26.85 14.32 7.22
N GLN A 482 -27.61 13.82 6.26
CA GLN A 482 -28.97 13.33 6.45
C GLN A 482 -28.99 11.80 6.29
N PRO A 483 -29.94 11.12 6.94
CA PRO A 483 -30.17 9.71 6.67
C PRO A 483 -30.55 9.50 5.22
N VAL A 484 -30.03 8.44 4.60
CA VAL A 484 -30.44 7.99 3.27
C VAL A 484 -31.70 7.15 3.41
N SER A 485 -32.76 7.52 2.70
CA SER A 485 -34.04 6.83 2.67
C SER A 485 -33.90 5.48 1.97
N ILE A 486 -34.28 4.39 2.65
CA ILE A 486 -34.34 3.06 2.06
C ILE A 486 -35.79 2.77 1.67
N PRO A 487 -36.07 2.34 0.42
CA PRO A 487 -37.41 1.98 -0.05
C PRO A 487 -38.14 1.05 0.92
N SER A 488 -39.37 1.40 1.28
CA SER A 488 -40.22 0.59 2.16
C SER A 488 -40.59 -0.74 1.50
N GLY A 489 -40.66 -1.80 2.31
CA GLY A 489 -40.92 -3.16 1.80
C GLY A 489 -39.70 -3.84 1.16
N ALA A 490 -38.52 -3.20 1.18
CA ALA A 490 -37.28 -3.84 0.77
C ALA A 490 -37.01 -5.10 1.62
N PRO A 491 -36.74 -6.26 1.01
CA PRO A 491 -36.45 -7.47 1.76
C PRO A 491 -35.18 -7.28 2.60
N ASN A 492 -35.21 -7.77 3.84
CA ASN A 492 -34.01 -7.97 4.64
C ASN A 492 -33.28 -9.17 4.06
N TYR A 493 -32.41 -8.91 3.09
CA TYR A 493 -31.52 -9.92 2.54
C TYR A 493 -30.22 -9.86 3.33
N GLU A 494 -30.02 -10.82 4.22
CA GLU A 494 -28.68 -11.12 4.70
C GLU A 494 -27.92 -11.78 3.55
N VAL A 495 -26.71 -11.28 3.26
CA VAL A 495 -25.82 -11.98 2.33
C VAL A 495 -25.34 -13.23 3.04
N THR A 496 -26.10 -14.31 2.94
CA THR A 496 -25.64 -15.64 3.37
C THR A 496 -24.48 -16.07 2.48
N GLU A 497 -23.51 -16.81 3.02
CA GLU A 497 -22.32 -17.25 2.28
C GLU A 497 -22.67 -17.72 0.85
N PRO A 498 -21.90 -17.27 -0.16
CA PRO A 498 -22.40 -17.23 -1.51
C PRO A 498 -22.59 -18.62 -2.12
N GLU A 499 -23.65 -18.76 -2.92
CA GLU A 499 -23.90 -19.81 -3.92
C GLU A 499 -22.85 -19.81 -5.08
N ARG A 500 -21.62 -19.37 -4.81
CA ARG A 500 -20.47 -19.18 -5.71
C ARG A 500 -20.15 -20.42 -6.56
N GLY A 501 -20.49 -21.61 -6.07
CA GLY A 501 -20.14 -22.88 -6.72
C GLY A 501 -20.92 -23.16 -8.01
N ARG A 502 -22.16 -22.67 -8.15
CA ARG A 502 -23.00 -22.97 -9.32
C ARG A 502 -22.85 -21.94 -10.44
N GLU A 503 -23.15 -20.67 -10.16
CA GLU A 503 -23.24 -19.65 -11.22
C GLU A 503 -21.90 -19.34 -11.89
N ARG A 504 -20.77 -19.35 -11.16
CA ARG A 504 -19.44 -19.09 -11.75
C ARG A 504 -18.96 -20.26 -12.61
N ARG A 505 -19.37 -21.50 -12.27
CA ARG A 505 -19.13 -22.70 -13.11
C ARG A 505 -19.96 -22.60 -14.39
N GLU A 506 -21.25 -22.33 -14.25
CA GLU A 506 -22.18 -22.19 -15.39
C GLU A 506 -21.74 -21.05 -16.33
N TYR A 507 -21.35 -19.88 -15.81
CA TYR A 507 -20.86 -18.75 -16.62
C TYR A 507 -19.52 -19.04 -17.32
N MET A 508 -18.57 -19.68 -16.63
CA MET A 508 -17.29 -20.08 -17.24
C MET A 508 -17.47 -21.21 -18.25
N GLU A 509 -18.44 -22.11 -18.05
CA GLU A 509 -18.86 -23.13 -19.02
C GLU A 509 -19.56 -22.50 -20.23
N GLU A 510 -20.47 -21.54 -20.04
CA GLU A 510 -21.12 -20.78 -21.12
C GLU A 510 -20.10 -20.04 -22.00
N ARG A 511 -19.05 -19.46 -21.39
CA ARG A 511 -17.94 -18.83 -22.13
C ARG A 511 -17.06 -19.84 -22.86
N ARG A 512 -16.88 -21.05 -22.33
CA ARG A 512 -16.20 -22.14 -23.06
C ARG A 512 -17.03 -22.61 -24.26
N TYR A 513 -18.36 -22.60 -24.17
CA TYR A 513 -19.25 -22.99 -25.27
C TYR A 513 -19.44 -21.90 -26.34
N THR A 514 -19.42 -20.63 -25.97
CA THR A 514 -19.66 -19.50 -26.91
C THR A 514 -18.41 -19.04 -27.66
N HIS A 515 -17.20 -19.47 -27.27
CA HIS A 515 -15.94 -19.16 -27.97
C HIS A 515 -15.20 -20.39 -28.48
N ALA A 516 -15.85 -21.56 -28.54
CA ALA A 516 -15.37 -22.64 -29.39
C ALA A 516 -15.40 -22.15 -30.85
N PRO A 517 -14.26 -22.14 -31.58
CA PRO A 517 -14.26 -21.72 -32.98
C PRO A 517 -15.23 -22.59 -33.76
N ALA A 518 -16.19 -21.97 -34.43
CA ALA A 518 -17.12 -22.66 -35.31
C ALA A 518 -16.31 -23.41 -36.38
N ILE A 519 -16.18 -24.74 -36.23
CA ILE A 519 -15.66 -25.60 -37.28
C ILE A 519 -16.72 -25.61 -38.40
N ARG A 520 -16.62 -24.65 -39.32
CA ARG A 520 -17.33 -24.71 -40.60
C ARG A 520 -16.77 -25.91 -41.36
N ARG A 521 -17.53 -27.01 -41.39
CA ARG A 521 -17.35 -28.05 -42.41
C ARG A 521 -17.74 -27.46 -43.75
N LEU A 522 -16.74 -27.15 -44.58
CA LEU A 522 -16.98 -26.88 -45.99
C LEU A 522 -17.38 -28.19 -46.70
N PRO A 523 -18.37 -28.17 -47.59
CA PRO A 523 -18.71 -29.33 -48.41
C PRO A 523 -17.69 -29.45 -49.54
N GLY A 524 -16.91 -30.53 -49.54
CA GLY A 524 -15.93 -30.80 -50.59
C GLY A 524 -14.68 -31.46 -50.03
N GLY A 525 -14.64 -32.79 -50.09
CA GLY A 525 -13.47 -33.55 -49.68
C GLY A 525 -12.29 -33.30 -50.60
N ILE A 526 -11.23 -32.69 -50.08
CA ILE A 526 -9.87 -32.81 -50.61
C ILE A 526 -8.92 -32.99 -49.42
N ARG A 527 -8.36 -34.19 -49.28
CA ARG A 527 -7.22 -34.45 -48.39
C ARG A 527 -5.97 -33.90 -49.07
N VAL A 528 -5.45 -32.78 -48.58
CA VAL A 528 -4.08 -32.36 -48.89
C VAL A 528 -3.19 -32.79 -47.73
N ARG A 529 -2.29 -33.73 -48.00
CA ARG A 529 -1.13 -34.02 -47.14
C ARG A 529 -0.11 -32.88 -47.34
N SER A 530 0.14 -32.06 -46.33
CA SER A 530 1.28 -31.15 -46.33
C SER A 530 2.43 -31.72 -45.50
N ARG A 531 3.54 -31.95 -46.19
CA ARG A 531 4.88 -32.22 -45.67
C ARG A 531 5.34 -31.09 -44.74
N GLY A 532 6.20 -31.44 -43.79
CA GLY A 532 6.81 -30.49 -42.88
C GLY A 532 7.70 -29.47 -43.58
N MET A 533 7.69 -28.25 -43.06
CA MET A 533 8.81 -27.34 -43.14
C MET A 533 8.71 -26.30 -42.02
N ASP A 534 9.81 -26.25 -41.28
CA ASP A 534 10.49 -25.09 -40.73
C ASP A 534 9.76 -24.04 -39.89
N ARG A 535 10.24 -23.87 -38.66
CA ARG A 535 9.83 -22.83 -37.71
C ARG A 535 10.94 -21.79 -37.65
N SER A 536 10.80 -20.73 -38.45
CA SER A 536 11.51 -19.47 -38.22
C SER A 536 10.55 -18.29 -38.33
N SER A 537 10.64 -17.43 -37.31
CA SER A 537 10.33 -15.99 -37.25
C SER A 537 8.88 -15.48 -37.26
N ALA A 538 8.72 -14.43 -36.45
CA ALA A 538 7.65 -13.44 -36.36
C ALA A 538 6.35 -13.83 -35.61
N ARG A 539 6.43 -13.91 -34.28
CA ARG A 539 5.34 -13.40 -33.43
C ARG A 539 5.59 -11.90 -33.21
N ARG A 540 4.67 -11.08 -33.71
CA ARG A 540 4.55 -9.68 -33.29
C ARG A 540 3.83 -9.69 -31.93
N ASP A 541 4.50 -9.13 -30.95
CA ASP A 541 3.93 -8.86 -29.63
C ASP A 541 2.82 -7.81 -29.76
N ILE A 542 1.65 -8.16 -29.23
CA ILE A 542 0.61 -7.20 -28.88
C ILE A 542 0.72 -7.06 -27.35
N PRO A 543 1.15 -5.90 -26.83
CA PRO A 543 1.18 -5.71 -25.39
C PRO A 543 -0.24 -5.50 -24.89
N PHE A 544 -0.72 -6.43 -24.05
CA PHE A 544 -1.85 -6.19 -23.17
C PHE A 544 -1.34 -5.56 -21.87
N PHE A 545 -1.89 -4.40 -21.53
CA PHE A 545 -1.70 -3.67 -20.27
C PHE A 545 -2.96 -3.78 -19.40
#